data_AF-A0AAU6HZR4-F1
#
_entry.id   AF-A0AAU6HZR4-F1
#
_cell.length_a   1.000
_cell.length_b   1.000
_cell.length_c   1.000
_cell.angle_alpha   90.00
_cell.angle_beta   90.00
_cell.angle_gamma   90.00
#
_symmetry.space_group_name_H-M   'P 1'
#
loop_
_entity.id
_entity.type
_entity.pdbx_description
1 polymer ?
#
loop_
_entity_poly.entity_id
_entity_poly.type
_entity_poly.pdbx_seq_one_letter_code
_entity_poly.pdbx_strand_id
1 'polypeptide(L)'
;MDLSKTPGQLANEAADAIRALNHKTLNDSYEHPPAVGETAYALRTLIERMPQALEQMERALLDFGSTNAIRMDDGTEPTAAAAECVAAIAVAQPLLKQLQAELAIVSARTSHMGGHWPEDDD
;
A
#
# COMPACT_ATOMS: atom_id res chain seq x y z
N MET A 1 -1.19 0.28 18.94
CA MET A 1 -1.61 1.27 17.91
C MET A 1 -1.94 2.55 18.64
N ASP A 2 -1.30 3.65 18.26
CA ASP A 2 -1.58 4.96 18.85
C ASP A 2 -2.71 5.64 18.05
N LEU A 3 -3.92 5.61 18.61
CA LEU A 3 -5.12 6.19 17.98
C LEU A 3 -5.26 7.70 18.23
N SER A 4 -4.29 8.33 18.91
CA SER A 4 -4.27 9.79 19.05
C SER A 4 -3.77 10.51 17.79
N LYS A 5 -3.16 9.78 16.85
CA LYS A 5 -2.65 10.29 15.58
C LYS A 5 -3.77 10.53 14.57
N THR A 6 -3.60 11.53 13.72
CA THR A 6 -4.49 11.75 12.59
C THR A 6 -4.32 10.65 11.52
N PRO A 7 -5.34 10.40 10.68
CA PRO A 7 -5.21 9.46 9.57
C PRO A 7 -4.00 9.73 8.65
N GLY A 8 -3.73 11.02 8.37
CA GLY A 8 -2.58 11.43 7.56
C GLY A 8 -1.23 11.13 8.23
N GLN A 9 -1.11 11.27 9.55
CA GLN A 9 0.09 10.88 10.28
C GLN A 9 0.33 9.37 10.21
N LEU A 10 -0.71 8.56 10.38
CA LEU A 10 -0.62 7.11 10.24
C LEU A 10 -0.21 6.68 8.82
N ALA A 11 -0.74 7.35 7.78
CA ALA A 11 -0.36 7.10 6.40
C ALA A 11 1.11 7.47 6.12
N ASN A 12 1.60 8.58 6.67
CA ASN A 12 3.01 8.98 6.54
C ASN A 12 3.94 7.97 7.23
N GLU A 13 3.59 7.45 8.40
CA GLU A 13 4.38 6.41 9.07
C GLU A 13 4.49 5.13 8.26
N ALA A 14 3.41 4.72 7.59
CA ALA A 14 3.45 3.61 6.65
C ALA A 14 4.38 3.90 5.47
N ALA A 15 4.32 5.10 4.90
CA ALA A 15 5.21 5.51 3.81
C ALA A 15 6.69 5.54 4.23
N ASP A 16 7.01 6.01 5.44
CA ASP A 16 8.36 6.01 5.99
C ASP A 16 8.88 4.60 6.27
N ALA A 17 8.02 3.69 6.73
CA ALA A 17 8.38 2.28 6.88
C ALA A 17 8.72 1.63 5.53
N ILE A 18 7.95 1.91 4.47
CA ILE A 18 8.26 1.47 3.10
C ILE A 18 9.56 2.10 2.60
N ARG A 19 9.81 3.37 2.89
CA ARG A 19 11.08 4.03 2.55
C ARG A 19 12.27 3.35 3.22
N ALA A 20 12.14 3.02 4.51
CA ALA A 20 13.17 2.32 5.26
C ALA A 20 13.42 0.91 4.70
N LEU A 21 12.36 0.17 4.36
CA LEU A 21 12.46 -1.11 3.66
C LEU A 21 13.24 -0.97 2.35
N ASN A 22 12.84 -0.05 1.48
CA ASN A 22 13.48 0.17 0.19
C ASN A 22 14.97 0.52 0.35
N HIS A 23 15.30 1.38 1.32
CA HIS A 23 16.68 1.76 1.62
C HIS A 23 17.50 0.56 2.12
N LYS A 24 16.92 -0.27 3.01
CA LYS A 24 17.55 -1.50 3.49
C LYS A 24 17.85 -2.45 2.34
N THR A 25 16.88 -2.70 1.46
CA THR A 25 17.03 -3.66 0.35
C THR A 25 17.87 -3.15 -0.83
N LEU A 26 18.09 -1.82 -0.91
CA LEU A 26 18.98 -1.24 -1.91
C LEU A 26 20.46 -1.35 -1.50
N ASN A 27 20.73 -1.18 -0.21
CA ASN A 27 22.09 -1.22 0.33
C ASN A 27 22.52 -2.64 0.74
N ASP A 28 21.58 -3.46 1.19
CA ASP A 28 21.79 -4.85 1.59
C ASP A 28 20.94 -5.76 0.70
N SER A 29 21.53 -6.84 0.18
CA SER A 29 20.75 -7.88 -0.48
C SER A 29 19.93 -8.68 0.54
N TYR A 30 18.82 -9.27 0.10
CA TYR A 30 18.14 -10.29 0.89
C TYR A 30 19.13 -11.42 1.24
N GLU A 31 19.21 -11.76 2.53
CA GLU A 31 20.20 -12.73 3.06
C GLU A 31 20.02 -14.13 2.45
N HIS A 32 18.78 -14.52 2.16
CA HIS A 32 18.45 -15.78 1.50
C HIS A 32 17.13 -15.67 0.71
N PRO A 33 16.88 -16.53 -0.29
CA PRO A 33 15.67 -16.46 -1.11
C PRO A 33 14.33 -16.44 -0.33
N PRO A 34 14.17 -17.18 0.79
CA PRO A 34 12.95 -17.09 1.60
C PRO A 34 12.64 -15.70 2.18
N ALA A 35 13.65 -14.86 2.43
CA ALA A 35 13.46 -13.51 2.98
C ALA A 35 12.70 -12.59 2.02
N VAL A 36 12.80 -12.86 0.71
CA VAL A 36 11.98 -12.19 -0.31
C VAL A 36 10.50 -12.54 -0.13
N GLY A 37 10.20 -13.80 0.20
CA GLY A 37 8.84 -14.28 0.42
C GLY A 37 8.20 -13.72 1.68
N GLU A 38 8.96 -13.63 2.77
CA GLU A 38 8.55 -12.96 4.00
C GLU A 38 8.19 -11.50 3.74
N THR A 39 9.04 -10.79 2.98
CA THR A 39 8.80 -9.39 2.60
C THR A 39 7.58 -9.25 1.70
N ALA A 40 7.42 -10.13 0.70
CA ALA A 40 6.26 -10.15 -0.18
C ALA A 40 4.95 -10.42 0.58
N TYR A 41 4.97 -11.31 1.57
CA TYR A 41 3.84 -11.58 2.45
C TYR A 41 3.47 -10.35 3.29
N ALA A 42 4.46 -9.67 3.90
CA ALA A 42 4.24 -8.46 4.68
C ALA A 42 3.65 -7.32 3.83
N LEU A 43 4.18 -7.12 2.62
CA LEU A 43 3.63 -6.16 1.65
C LEU A 43 2.20 -6.54 1.23
N ARG A 44 1.91 -7.83 1.05
CA ARG A 44 0.53 -8.28 0.76
C ARG A 44 -0.42 -7.91 1.89
N THR A 45 -0.01 -8.06 3.15
CA THR A 45 -0.82 -7.63 4.30
C THR A 45 -1.10 -6.12 4.26
N LEU A 46 -0.13 -5.29 3.88
CA LEU A 46 -0.37 -3.84 3.71
C LEU A 46 -1.43 -3.57 2.63
N ILE A 47 -1.30 -4.23 1.47
CA ILE A 47 -2.26 -4.12 0.37
C ILE A 47 -3.64 -4.64 0.75
N GLU A 48 -3.74 -5.68 1.58
CA GLU A 48 -5.01 -6.21 2.11
C GLU A 48 -5.78 -5.20 2.98
N ARG A 49 -5.09 -4.27 3.64
CA ARG A 49 -5.71 -3.23 4.48
C ARG A 49 -6.07 -1.97 3.70
N MET A 50 -5.41 -1.73 2.58
CA MET A 50 -5.56 -0.48 1.83
C MET A 50 -6.97 -0.25 1.24
N PRO A 51 -7.72 -1.27 0.77
CA PRO A 51 -9.10 -1.07 0.32
C PRO A 51 -10.00 -0.40 1.35
N GLN A 52 -9.90 -0.82 2.62
CA GLN A 52 -10.71 -0.22 3.69
C GLN A 52 -10.35 1.26 3.92
N ALA A 53 -9.07 1.62 3.82
CA ALA A 53 -8.65 3.02 3.93
C ALA A 53 -9.18 3.86 2.77
N LEU A 54 -9.17 3.32 1.55
CA LEU A 54 -9.74 3.98 0.37
C LEU A 54 -11.26 4.16 0.47
N GLU A 55 -12.01 3.15 0.94
CA GLU A 55 -13.45 3.27 1.20
C GLU A 55 -13.76 4.36 2.24
N GLN A 56 -12.91 4.51 3.26
CA GLN A 56 -13.07 5.57 4.27
C GLN A 56 -12.81 6.96 3.67
N MET A 57 -11.81 7.10 2.79
CA MET A 57 -11.56 8.34 2.05
C MET A 57 -12.72 8.69 1.12
N GLU A 58 -13.25 7.70 0.39
CA GLU A 58 -14.40 7.86 -0.49
C GLU A 58 -15.62 8.41 0.27
N ARG A 59 -15.95 7.80 1.42
CA ARG A 59 -17.05 8.27 2.27
C ARG A 59 -16.85 9.71 2.76
N ALA A 60 -15.63 10.06 3.16
CA ALA A 60 -15.32 11.42 3.59
C ALA A 60 -15.48 12.44 2.45
N LEU A 61 -15.03 12.11 1.24
CA LEU A 61 -15.19 12.97 0.06
C LEU A 61 -16.67 13.20 -0.29
N LEU A 62 -17.48 12.13 -0.24
CA LEU A 62 -18.93 12.23 -0.47
C LEU A 62 -19.61 13.12 0.59
N ASP A 63 -19.21 12.99 1.86
CA ASP A 63 -19.73 13.82 2.96
C ASP A 63 -19.38 15.30 2.76
N PHE A 64 -18.12 15.61 2.44
CA PHE A 64 -17.68 16.98 2.15
C PHE A 64 -18.39 17.59 0.94
N GLY A 65 -18.63 16.80 -0.11
CA GLY A 65 -19.43 17.22 -1.26
C GLY A 65 -20.88 17.53 -0.90
N SER A 66 -21.49 16.73 -0.01
CA SER A 66 -22.89 16.92 0.41
C SER A 66 -23.11 18.11 1.35
N THR A 67 -22.07 18.51 2.09
CA THR A 67 -22.11 19.59 3.08
C THR A 67 -21.60 20.93 2.57
N ASN A 68 -21.26 21.02 1.27
CA ASN A 68 -20.65 22.20 0.64
C ASN A 68 -19.37 22.67 1.38
N ALA A 69 -18.59 21.73 1.92
CA ALA A 69 -17.38 21.98 2.69
C ALA A 69 -16.13 22.18 1.82
N ILE A 70 -16.24 21.96 0.50
CA ILE A 70 -15.13 21.98 -0.46
C ILE A 70 -15.04 23.35 -1.13
N ARG A 71 -13.83 23.91 -1.17
CA ARG A 71 -13.50 25.10 -1.96
C ARG A 71 -12.28 24.80 -2.82
N MET A 72 -12.43 24.98 -4.13
CA MET A 72 -11.34 24.86 -5.09
C MET A 72 -10.66 26.21 -5.31
N ASP A 73 -9.34 26.22 -5.44
CA ASP A 73 -8.52 27.42 -5.70
C ASP A 73 -8.11 27.56 -7.17
N ASP A 74 -8.24 26.49 -7.95
CA ASP A 74 -7.94 26.41 -9.38
C ASP A 74 -9.15 26.69 -10.30
N GLY A 75 -10.31 26.97 -9.71
CA GLY A 75 -11.55 27.27 -10.43
C GLY A 75 -12.36 26.07 -10.89
N THR A 76 -11.95 24.83 -10.56
CA THR A 76 -12.78 23.64 -10.77
C THR A 76 -14.04 23.68 -9.89
N GLU A 77 -15.12 23.03 -10.36
CA GLU A 77 -16.34 22.94 -9.58
C GLU A 77 -16.15 21.95 -8.42
N PRO A 78 -16.40 22.34 -7.15
CA PRO A 78 -16.11 21.49 -5.98
C PRO A 78 -16.74 20.09 -6.00
N THR A 79 -17.99 19.98 -6.46
CA THR A 79 -18.71 18.70 -6.52
C THR A 79 -18.12 17.78 -7.59
N ALA A 80 -17.76 18.33 -8.75
CA ALA A 80 -17.08 17.63 -9.83
C ALA A 80 -15.71 17.14 -9.38
N ALA A 81 -14.92 17.97 -8.70
CA ALA A 81 -13.62 17.58 -8.15
C ALA A 81 -13.74 16.42 -7.14
N ALA A 82 -14.74 16.46 -6.25
CA ALA A 82 -15.01 15.38 -5.32
C ALA A 82 -15.43 14.08 -6.05
N ALA A 83 -16.29 14.19 -7.06
CA ALA A 83 -16.74 13.05 -7.88
C ALA A 83 -15.59 12.41 -8.65
N GLU A 84 -14.65 13.20 -9.20
CA GLU A 84 -13.45 12.72 -9.86
C GLU A 84 -12.55 11.92 -8.90
N CYS A 85 -12.39 12.41 -7.67
CA CYS A 85 -11.62 11.71 -6.64
C CYS A 85 -12.27 10.38 -6.24
N VAL A 86 -13.59 10.36 -6.06
CA VAL A 86 -14.37 9.13 -5.80
C VAL A 86 -14.22 8.13 -6.95
N ALA A 87 -14.31 8.60 -8.20
CA ALA A 87 -14.11 7.74 -9.37
C ALA A 87 -12.69 7.16 -9.43
N ALA A 88 -11.66 7.96 -9.11
CA ALA A 88 -10.28 7.49 -9.04
C ALA A 88 -10.08 6.42 -7.96
N ILE A 89 -10.70 6.60 -6.79
CA ILE A 89 -10.71 5.58 -5.72
C ILE A 89 -11.38 4.29 -6.20
N ALA A 90 -12.52 4.39 -6.87
CA ALA A 90 -13.24 3.23 -7.39
C ALA A 90 -12.41 2.44 -8.41
N VAL A 91 -11.59 3.12 -9.22
CA VAL A 91 -10.63 2.47 -10.15
C VAL A 91 -9.45 1.83 -9.40
N ALA A 92 -8.97 2.45 -8.31
CA ALA A 92 -7.86 1.91 -7.54
C ALA A 92 -8.19 0.57 -6.86
N GLN A 93 -9.42 0.38 -6.37
CA GLN A 93 -9.83 -0.83 -5.65
C GLN A 93 -9.59 -2.15 -6.43
N PRO A 94 -10.05 -2.33 -7.68
CA PRO A 94 -9.77 -3.55 -8.44
C PRO A 94 -8.27 -3.73 -8.75
N LEU A 95 -7.52 -2.64 -8.97
CA LEU A 95 -6.07 -2.70 -9.18
C LEU A 95 -5.34 -3.21 -7.93
N LEU A 96 -5.79 -2.85 -6.72
CA LEU A 96 -5.24 -3.38 -5.48
C LEU A 96 -5.52 -4.86 -5.31
N LYS A 97 -6.70 -5.34 -5.69
CA LYS A 97 -7.01 -6.78 -5.69
C LYS A 97 -6.09 -7.54 -6.64
N GLN A 98 -5.81 -6.97 -7.81
CA GLN A 98 -4.86 -7.56 -8.76
C GLN A 98 -3.45 -7.60 -8.16
N LEU A 99 -2.96 -6.50 -7.59
CA LEU A 99 -1.65 -6.45 -6.93
C LEU A 99 -1.55 -7.47 -5.78
N GLN A 100 -2.61 -7.61 -4.98
CA GLN A 100 -2.67 -8.61 -3.90
C GLN A 100 -2.50 -10.04 -4.45
N ALA A 101 -3.15 -10.36 -5.57
CA ALA A 101 -3.05 -11.67 -6.21
C ALA A 101 -1.62 -11.93 -6.71
N GLU A 102 -0.98 -10.96 -7.34
CA GLU A 102 0.41 -11.08 -7.79
C GLU A 102 1.38 -11.26 -6.62
N LEU A 103 1.23 -10.51 -5.53
CA LEU A 103 2.05 -10.69 -4.32
C LEU A 103 1.83 -12.06 -3.66
N ALA A 104 0.62 -12.61 -3.74
CA ALA A 104 0.37 -13.97 -3.28
C ALA A 104 1.19 -15.00 -4.08
N ILE A 105 1.29 -14.85 -5.40
CA ILE A 105 2.14 -15.69 -6.26
C ILE A 105 3.60 -15.56 -5.85
N VAL A 106 4.11 -14.33 -5.67
CA VAL A 106 5.50 -14.09 -5.26
C VAL A 106 5.79 -14.79 -3.93
N SER A 107 4.96 -14.57 -2.91
CA SER A 107 5.14 -15.18 -1.58
C SER A 107 5.11 -16.71 -1.63
N ALA A 108 4.20 -17.31 -2.41
CA ALA A 108 4.09 -18.76 -2.55
C ALA A 108 5.29 -19.38 -3.29
N ARG A 109 5.80 -18.72 -4.32
CA ARG A 109 6.97 -19.24 -5.08
C ARG A 109 8.25 -19.15 -4.26
N THR A 110 8.46 -18.03 -3.59
CA THR A 110 9.65 -17.78 -2.76
C THR A 110 9.70 -18.66 -1.52
N SER A 111 8.55 -19.07 -0.95
CA SER A 111 8.52 -20.06 0.15
C SER A 111 9.06 -21.44 -0.24
N HIS A 112 9.19 -21.73 -1.54
CA HIS A 112 9.79 -22.96 -2.05
C HIS A 112 11.24 -22.80 -2.51
N MET A 113 11.80 -21.58 -2.48
CA MET A 113 13.17 -21.32 -2.90
C MET A 113 14.13 -21.61 -1.75
N GLY A 114 14.82 -22.76 -1.82
CA GLY A 114 15.99 -23.03 -0.98
C GLY A 114 17.24 -22.31 -1.51
N GLY A 115 18.21 -22.03 -0.63
CA GLY A 115 19.53 -21.55 -1.05
C GLY A 115 20.40 -22.70 -1.53
N HIS A 116 21.09 -22.53 -2.66
CA HIS A 116 22.28 -23.32 -2.97
C HIS A 116 23.45 -22.65 -2.28
N TRP A 117 23.92 -23.23 -1.18
CA TRP A 117 25.19 -22.85 -0.57
C TRP A 117 26.27 -23.61 -1.35
N PRO A 118 27.30 -22.93 -1.89
CA PRO A 118 28.48 -23.64 -2.34
C PRO A 118 28.97 -24.45 -1.14
N GLU A 119 29.03 -25.77 -1.30
CA GLU A 119 29.66 -26.63 -0.29
C GLU A 119 31.08 -26.09 -0.08
N ASP A 120 31.48 -25.88 1.17
CA ASP A 120 32.88 -25.64 1.49
C ASP A 120 33.67 -26.81 0.88
N ASP A 121 34.43 -26.55 -0.19
CA ASP A 121 35.38 -27.52 -0.73
C ASP A 121 36.35 -27.87 0.42
N ASP A 122 36.25 -29.12 0.91
CA ASP A 122 37.10 -29.74 1.95
C ASP A 122 38.61 -29.54 1.71
#